data_AF-A0A447N805-F1
#
_entry.id   AF-A0A447N805-F1
#
_cell.length_a   1.000
_cell.length_b   1.000
_cell.length_c   1.000
_cell.angle_alpha   90.00
_cell.angle_beta   90.00
_cell.angle_gamma   90.00
#
_symmetry.space_group_name_H-M   'P 1'
#
loop_
_entity.id
_entity.type
_entity.pdbx_description
1 polymer ?
#
loop_
_entity_poly.entity_id
_entity_poly.type
_entity_poly.pdbx_seq_one_letter_code
_entity_poly.pdbx_strand_id
1 'polypeptide(L)'
;MINAWAPTQQAYEQAFAQVVNRLIADGYQVLALSTCTSIDRYNRDDRMVALRMAKYVNDSEHFHIAMDELNDVEIGKILASCVLTIGTRLHSAIISMNFGTPAIAINYEHKSAGIMQQLGLAELAIDIRHLLNGSLQKRGGRYAQSIACAKGKSG
;
A
#
# COMPACT_ATOMS: atom_id res chain seq x y z
N MET A 1 -30.63 9.54 -5.59
CA MET A 1 -30.23 8.22 -5.05
C MET A 1 -28.83 8.37 -4.51
N ILE A 2 -28.65 8.25 -3.19
CA ILE A 2 -27.39 8.52 -2.50
C ILE A 2 -26.62 7.19 -2.39
N ASN A 3 -25.40 7.12 -2.91
CA ASN A 3 -24.58 5.91 -2.96
C ASN A 3 -24.23 5.40 -1.54
N ALA A 4 -24.78 4.25 -1.14
CA ALA A 4 -24.58 3.61 0.17
C ALA A 4 -23.38 2.63 0.22
N TRP A 5 -22.30 2.88 -0.52
CA TRP A 5 -21.21 1.91 -0.73
C TRP A 5 -19.81 2.43 -0.39
N ALA A 6 -19.70 3.36 0.57
CA ALA A 6 -18.40 3.66 1.16
C ALA A 6 -18.05 2.56 2.18
N PRO A 7 -16.94 1.81 2.03
CA PRO A 7 -16.53 0.84 3.03
C PRO A 7 -16.27 1.53 4.36
N THR A 8 -16.60 0.87 5.47
CA THR A 8 -16.25 1.39 6.79
C THR A 8 -14.72 1.38 6.97
N GLN A 9 -14.21 2.30 7.79
CA GLN A 9 -12.78 2.35 8.12
C GLN A 9 -12.28 1.01 8.67
N GLN A 10 -13.09 0.34 9.49
CA GLN A 10 -12.76 -0.97 10.04
C GLN A 10 -12.68 -2.06 8.96
N ALA A 11 -13.63 -2.09 8.02
CA ALA A 11 -13.60 -3.07 6.92
C ALA A 11 -12.37 -2.87 6.02
N TYR A 12 -11.99 -1.62 5.77
CA TYR A 12 -10.74 -1.29 5.08
C TYR A 12 -9.51 -1.79 5.84
N GLU A 13 -9.40 -1.50 7.13
CA GLU A 13 -8.27 -1.91 7.98
C GLU A 13 -8.14 -3.42 8.08
N GLN A 14 -9.25 -4.14 8.24
CA GLN A 14 -9.27 -5.59 8.24
C GLN A 14 -8.84 -6.15 6.88
N ALA A 15 -9.39 -5.64 5.78
CA ALA A 15 -9.05 -6.11 4.44
C ALA A 15 -7.55 -5.88 4.12
N PHE A 16 -7.00 -4.73 4.52
CA PHE A 16 -5.57 -4.44 4.33
C PHE A 16 -4.69 -5.31 5.22
N ALA A 17 -5.08 -5.54 6.48
CA ALA A 17 -4.37 -6.48 7.35
C ALA A 17 -4.35 -7.91 6.78
N GLN A 18 -5.40 -8.34 6.07
CA GLN A 18 -5.36 -9.63 5.37
C GLN A 18 -4.35 -9.68 4.22
N VAL A 19 -4.11 -8.56 3.53
CA VAL A 19 -3.02 -8.47 2.55
C VAL A 19 -1.66 -8.57 3.24
N VAL A 20 -1.48 -7.89 4.38
CA VAL A 20 -0.26 -7.96 5.20
C VAL A 20 0.00 -9.39 5.67
N ASN A 21 -1.00 -10.05 6.28
CA ASN A 21 -0.90 -11.44 6.72
C ASN A 21 -0.48 -12.38 5.59
N ARG A 22 -1.01 -12.15 4.39
CA ARG A 22 -0.65 -12.96 3.22
C ARG A 22 0.80 -12.75 2.80
N LEU A 23 1.28 -11.50 2.76
CA LEU A 23 2.67 -11.20 2.41
C LEU A 23 3.65 -11.78 3.44
N ILE A 24 3.32 -11.71 4.73
CA ILE A 24 4.13 -12.32 5.79
C ILE A 24 4.17 -13.85 5.62
N ALA A 25 3.02 -14.48 5.35
CA ALA A 25 2.95 -15.91 5.09
C ALA A 25 3.74 -16.34 3.84
N ASP A 26 3.87 -15.45 2.85
CA ASP A 26 4.71 -15.65 1.66
C ASP A 26 6.22 -15.36 1.94
N GLY A 27 6.60 -15.02 3.18
CA GLY A 27 7.98 -14.85 3.63
C GLY A 27 8.53 -13.43 3.60
N TYR A 28 7.67 -12.42 3.43
CA TYR A 28 8.09 -11.02 3.37
C TYR A 28 7.99 -10.31 4.73
N GLN A 29 8.90 -9.36 4.94
CA GLN A 29 8.76 -8.32 5.97
C GLN A 29 7.88 -7.20 5.42
N VAL A 30 6.95 -6.69 6.23
CA VAL A 30 6.04 -5.60 5.82
C VAL A 30 6.30 -4.37 6.65
N LEU A 31 6.57 -3.23 5.99
CA LEU A 31 6.73 -1.92 6.61
C LEU A 31 5.55 -1.02 6.24
N ALA A 32 4.77 -0.58 7.23
CA ALA A 32 3.81 0.50 7.07
C ALA A 32 4.54 1.85 7.16
N LEU A 33 4.47 2.61 6.06
CA LEU A 33 5.14 3.90 5.90
C LEU A 33 4.11 4.99 5.63
N SER A 34 4.11 6.04 6.44
CA SER A 34 3.20 7.16 6.25
C SER A 34 3.67 8.08 5.13
N THR A 35 2.72 8.53 4.30
CA THR A 35 2.95 9.64 3.34
C THR A 35 2.12 10.87 3.70
N CYS A 36 1.45 10.82 4.86
CA CYS A 36 0.61 11.89 5.37
C CYS A 36 0.66 11.90 6.90
N THR A 37 1.39 12.85 7.47
CA THR A 37 1.47 13.13 8.91
C THR A 37 0.80 14.47 9.22
N SER A 38 0.27 14.64 10.44
CA SER A 38 -0.73 15.66 10.80
C SER A 38 -0.26 17.13 10.86
N ILE A 39 0.78 17.53 10.13
CA ILE A 39 1.24 18.94 10.14
C ILE A 39 0.17 19.91 9.58
N ASP A 40 -0.89 19.42 8.90
CA ASP A 40 -1.86 20.25 8.18
C ASP A 40 -3.31 20.24 8.74
N ARG A 41 -3.49 20.06 10.06
CA ARG A 41 -4.82 20.08 10.72
C ARG A 41 -5.84 19.05 10.18
N TYR A 42 -5.40 18.06 9.41
CA TYR A 42 -6.21 16.92 9.01
C TYR A 42 -6.02 15.76 9.99
N ASN A 43 -7.13 15.29 10.54
CA ASN A 43 -7.23 14.17 11.48
C ASN A 43 -6.96 12.80 10.82
N ARG A 44 -6.01 12.72 9.86
CA ARG A 44 -5.77 11.56 8.98
C ARG A 44 -4.28 11.23 8.91
N ASP A 45 -3.71 10.92 10.06
CA ASP A 45 -2.38 10.33 10.17
C ASP A 45 -2.42 8.85 9.75
N ASP A 46 -1.68 8.49 8.71
CA ASP A 46 -1.65 7.11 8.21
C ASP A 46 -1.02 6.14 9.25
N ARG A 47 -0.17 6.65 10.18
CA ARG A 47 0.39 5.85 11.28
C ARG A 47 -0.70 5.31 12.20
N MET A 48 -1.74 6.11 12.46
CA MET A 48 -2.85 5.69 13.30
C MET A 48 -3.71 4.61 12.64
N VAL A 49 -3.79 4.61 11.30
CA VAL A 49 -4.43 3.52 10.54
C VAL A 49 -3.61 2.24 10.68
N ALA A 50 -2.29 2.33 10.50
CA ALA A 50 -1.38 1.19 10.65
C ALA A 50 -1.43 0.57 12.06
N LEU A 51 -1.47 1.41 13.11
CA LEU A 51 -1.63 0.96 14.49
C LEU A 51 -2.96 0.22 14.73
N ARG A 52 -4.04 0.64 14.08
CA ARG A 52 -5.32 -0.08 14.16
C ARG A 52 -5.30 -1.38 13.36
N MET A 53 -4.65 -1.40 12.20
CA MET A 53 -4.44 -2.61 11.40
C MET A 53 -3.65 -3.68 12.14
N ALA A 54 -2.66 -3.30 12.96
CA ALA A 54 -1.84 -4.22 13.74
C ALA A 54 -2.66 -5.19 14.60
N LYS A 55 -3.87 -4.79 15.03
CA LYS A 55 -4.80 -5.64 15.80
C LYS A 55 -5.33 -6.86 15.01
N TYR A 56 -5.19 -6.84 13.70
CA TYR A 56 -5.66 -7.89 12.78
C TYR A 56 -4.50 -8.62 12.08
N VAL A 57 -3.25 -8.28 12.41
CA VAL A 57 -2.06 -8.95 11.89
C VAL A 57 -1.71 -10.11 12.82
N ASN A 58 -1.55 -11.30 12.26
CA ASN A 58 -1.34 -12.54 13.03
C ASN A 58 0.08 -12.65 13.58
N ASP A 59 1.07 -12.17 12.81
CA ASP A 59 2.49 -12.23 13.15
C ASP A 59 3.05 -10.80 13.18
N SER A 60 2.97 -10.17 14.35
CA SER A 60 3.39 -8.79 14.53
C SER A 60 4.90 -8.59 14.48
N GLU A 61 5.71 -9.65 14.62
CA GLU A 61 7.18 -9.54 14.52
C GLU A 61 7.64 -9.19 13.09
N HIS A 62 6.79 -9.51 12.10
CA HIS A 62 7.05 -9.27 10.68
C HIS A 62 6.30 -8.05 10.11
N PHE A 63 5.59 -7.30 10.97
CA PHE A 63 4.88 -6.08 10.60
C PHE A 63 5.40 -4.86 11.38
N HIS A 64 6.10 -3.99 10.67
CA HIS A 64 6.76 -2.81 11.23
C HIS A 64 5.99 -1.55 10.87
N ILE A 65 5.98 -0.56 11.77
CA ILE A 65 5.34 0.74 11.52
C ILE A 65 6.40 1.81 11.73
N ALA A 66 6.72 2.57 10.67
CA ALA A 66 7.57 3.74 10.78
C ALA A 66 6.79 4.87 11.47
N MET A 67 7.24 5.26 12.67
CA MET A 67 6.60 6.31 13.45
C MET A 67 7.23 7.69 13.22
N ASP A 68 8.43 7.74 12.64
CA ASP A 68 9.17 8.96 12.33
C ASP A 68 8.41 9.86 11.35
N GLU A 69 8.65 11.16 11.46
CA GLU A 69 8.21 12.13 10.45
C GLU A 69 9.29 12.25 9.39
N LEU A 70 8.98 11.75 8.20
CA LEU A 70 9.93 11.62 7.09
C LEU A 70 9.52 12.53 5.95
N ASN A 71 10.49 13.17 5.31
CA ASN A 71 10.26 13.91 4.08
C ASN A 71 10.24 12.97 2.85
N ASP A 72 9.81 13.49 1.70
CA ASP A 72 9.64 12.70 0.48
C ASP A 72 10.93 11.98 0.02
N VAL A 73 12.11 12.56 0.27
CA VAL A 73 13.40 11.94 -0.09
C VAL A 73 13.73 10.78 0.84
N GLU A 74 13.46 10.92 2.14
CA GLU A 74 13.66 9.85 3.12
C GLU A 74 12.68 8.69 2.88
N ILE A 75 11.41 9.00 2.64
CA ILE A 75 10.39 8.04 2.23
C ILE A 75 10.86 7.31 0.97
N GLY A 76 11.30 8.04 -0.06
CA GLY A 76 11.79 7.46 -1.31
C GLY A 76 12.95 6.49 -1.12
N LYS A 77 13.94 6.84 -0.29
CA LYS A 77 15.07 5.95 0.02
C LYS A 77 14.64 4.67 0.71
N ILE A 78 13.68 4.74 1.63
CA ILE A 78 13.12 3.56 2.28
C ILE A 78 12.39 2.70 1.23
N LEU A 79 11.51 3.29 0.43
CA LEU A 79 10.78 2.57 -0.61
C LEU A 79 11.72 1.91 -1.65
N ALA A 80 12.86 2.53 -1.97
CA ALA A 80 13.87 1.97 -2.87
C ALA A 80 14.46 0.63 -2.36
N SER A 81 14.47 0.43 -1.04
CA SER A 81 14.91 -0.83 -0.41
C SER A 81 13.84 -1.93 -0.43
N CYS A 82 12.59 -1.59 -0.76
CA CYS A 82 11.48 -2.54 -0.81
C CYS A 82 11.38 -3.24 -2.17
N VAL A 83 10.75 -4.41 -2.17
CA VAL A 83 10.44 -5.15 -3.41
C VAL A 83 9.19 -4.62 -4.11
N LEU A 84 8.22 -4.12 -3.33
CA LEU A 84 6.90 -3.70 -3.79
C LEU A 84 6.29 -2.71 -2.80
N THR A 85 5.64 -1.67 -3.30
CA THR A 85 4.79 -0.77 -2.53
C THR A 85 3.32 -1.09 -2.78
N ILE A 86 2.48 -1.13 -1.74
CA ILE A 86 1.02 -1.26 -1.87
C ILE A 86 0.38 -0.14 -1.05
N GLY A 87 -0.41 0.71 -1.68
CA GLY A 87 -1.00 1.85 -0.98
C GLY A 87 -2.26 2.38 -1.65
N THR A 88 -3.05 3.14 -0.89
CA THR A 88 -4.27 3.80 -1.36
C THR A 88 -4.06 5.29 -1.68
N ARG A 89 -2.92 5.85 -1.26
CA ARG A 89 -2.51 7.22 -1.58
C ARG A 89 -1.79 7.23 -2.92
N LEU A 90 -2.17 8.14 -3.81
CA LEU A 90 -1.47 8.29 -5.09
C LEU A 90 0.01 8.67 -4.89
N HIS A 91 0.30 9.50 -3.88
CA HIS A 91 1.67 9.96 -3.62
C HIS A 91 2.62 8.82 -3.27
N SER A 92 2.18 7.83 -2.49
CA SER A 92 3.02 6.67 -2.16
C SER A 92 3.40 5.87 -3.41
N ALA A 93 2.48 5.74 -4.37
CA ALA A 93 2.77 5.06 -5.63
C ALA A 93 3.78 5.86 -6.47
N ILE A 94 3.54 7.16 -6.67
CA ILE A 94 4.42 8.04 -7.47
C ILE A 94 5.85 8.05 -6.90
N ILE A 95 6.01 8.27 -5.59
CA ILE A 95 7.33 8.29 -4.94
C ILE A 95 8.01 6.93 -5.12
N SER A 96 7.30 5.82 -4.85
CA SER A 96 7.86 4.48 -5.01
C SER A 96 8.42 4.25 -6.42
N MET A 97 7.66 4.61 -7.45
CA MET A 97 8.09 4.38 -8.84
C MET A 97 9.23 5.30 -9.26
N ASN A 98 9.25 6.56 -8.80
CA ASN A 98 10.36 7.47 -9.04
C ASN A 98 11.68 6.95 -8.41
N PHE A 99 11.60 6.17 -7.34
CA PHE A 99 12.74 5.54 -6.68
C PHE A 99 13.00 4.09 -7.14
N GLY A 100 12.36 3.63 -8.22
CA GLY A 100 12.64 2.33 -8.85
C GLY A 100 11.97 1.14 -8.16
N THR A 101 11.01 1.37 -7.28
CA THR A 101 10.22 0.32 -6.64
C THR A 101 8.82 0.26 -7.26
N PRO A 102 8.42 -0.89 -7.83
CA PRO A 102 7.07 -1.06 -8.35
C PRO A 102 6.00 -0.80 -7.28
N ALA A 103 4.85 -0.27 -7.69
CA ALA A 103 3.76 0.06 -6.78
C ALA A 103 2.42 -0.50 -7.27
N ILE A 104 1.58 -0.96 -6.34
CA ILE A 104 0.15 -1.20 -6.54
C ILE A 104 -0.59 -0.04 -5.87
N ALA A 105 -1.32 0.73 -6.68
CA ALA A 105 -2.16 1.80 -6.19
C ALA A 105 -3.62 1.35 -6.12
N ILE A 106 -4.19 1.39 -4.92
CA ILE A 106 -5.59 1.01 -4.67
C ILE A 106 -6.45 2.27 -4.74
N ASN A 107 -7.28 2.38 -5.78
CA ASN A 107 -8.10 3.56 -6.04
C ASN A 107 -9.49 3.44 -5.40
N TYR A 108 -9.91 4.50 -4.72
CA TYR A 108 -11.25 4.67 -4.14
C TYR A 108 -12.22 5.45 -5.05
N GLU A 109 -11.72 6.40 -5.84
CA GLU A 109 -12.55 7.28 -6.65
C GLU A 109 -12.16 7.23 -8.13
N HIS A 110 -13.16 7.35 -9.01
CA HIS A 110 -13.00 7.37 -10.46
C HIS A 110 -12.04 8.47 -10.96
N LYS A 111 -11.81 9.54 -10.19
CA LYS A 111 -10.87 10.63 -10.53
C LYS A 111 -9.40 10.18 -10.49
N SER A 112 -9.03 9.25 -9.61
CA SER A 112 -7.66 8.74 -9.49
C SER A 112 -7.26 7.87 -10.69
N ALA A 113 -8.23 7.19 -11.30
CA ALA A 113 -7.99 6.35 -12.47
C ALA A 113 -7.56 7.17 -13.70
N GLY A 114 -8.17 8.34 -13.91
CA GLY A 114 -7.82 9.23 -15.03
C GLY A 114 -6.37 9.75 -14.95
N ILE A 115 -5.91 10.14 -13.76
CA ILE A 115 -4.53 10.59 -13.54
C ILE A 115 -3.54 9.42 -13.73
N MET A 116 -3.85 8.23 -13.20
CA MET A 116 -3.01 7.04 -13.40
C MET A 116 -2.91 6.63 -14.87
N GLN A 117 -4.00 6.80 -15.64
CA GLN A 117 -3.99 6.57 -17.07
C GLN A 117 -3.12 7.59 -17.81
N GLN A 118 -3.17 8.87 -17.41
CA GLN A 118 -2.31 9.92 -17.97
C GLN A 118 -0.83 9.71 -17.65
N LEU A 119 -0.50 9.07 -16.52
CA LEU A 119 0.86 8.69 -16.15
C LEU A 119 1.33 7.37 -16.78
N GLY A 120 0.49 6.67 -17.55
CA GLY A 120 0.82 5.37 -18.16
C GLY A 120 0.78 4.19 -17.18
N LEU A 121 0.13 4.36 -16.03
CA LEU A 121 0.15 3.43 -14.89
C LEU A 121 -1.21 2.78 -14.62
N ALA A 122 -2.09 2.80 -15.62
CA ALA A 122 -3.46 2.28 -15.50
C ALA A 122 -3.50 0.81 -15.04
N GLU A 123 -2.49 0.01 -15.41
CA GLU A 123 -2.40 -1.41 -15.03
C GLU A 123 -2.09 -1.63 -13.54
N LEU A 124 -1.54 -0.60 -12.87
CA LEU A 124 -1.18 -0.62 -11.44
C LEU A 124 -2.27 0.00 -10.56
N ALA A 125 -3.32 0.54 -11.18
CA ALA A 125 -4.51 1.05 -10.51
C ALA A 125 -5.51 -0.09 -10.27
N ILE A 126 -5.59 -0.56 -9.03
CA ILE A 126 -6.53 -1.59 -8.61
C ILE A 126 -7.73 -0.93 -7.91
N ASP A 127 -8.94 -1.27 -8.33
CA ASP A 127 -10.15 -0.82 -7.64
C ASP A 127 -10.21 -1.38 -6.21
N ILE A 128 -10.57 -0.55 -5.23
CA ILE A 128 -10.68 -0.98 -3.83
C ILE A 128 -11.58 -2.19 -3.60
N ARG A 129 -12.56 -2.45 -4.46
CA ARG A 129 -13.38 -3.67 -4.38
C ARG A 129 -12.53 -4.93 -4.37
N HIS A 130 -11.37 -4.93 -5.01
CA HIS A 130 -10.42 -6.04 -4.98
C HIS A 130 -9.74 -6.25 -3.62
N LEU A 131 -9.51 -5.16 -2.89
CA LEU A 131 -9.06 -5.23 -1.50
C LEU A 131 -10.16 -5.84 -0.63
N LEU A 132 -11.38 -5.28 -0.72
CA LEU A 132 -12.51 -5.64 0.13
C LEU A 132 -13.02 -7.07 -0.10
N ASN A 133 -12.99 -7.55 -1.34
CA ASN A 133 -13.39 -8.93 -1.67
C ASN A 133 -12.26 -9.95 -1.51
N GLY A 134 -11.09 -9.53 -1.00
CA GLY A 134 -9.93 -10.39 -0.74
C GLY A 134 -9.13 -10.82 -1.98
N SER A 135 -9.57 -10.48 -3.20
CA SER A 135 -8.83 -10.87 -4.42
C SER A 135 -7.42 -10.27 -4.51
N LEU A 136 -7.17 -9.14 -3.84
CA LEU A 136 -5.85 -8.53 -3.76
C LEU A 136 -4.84 -9.39 -2.99
N GLN A 137 -5.26 -10.18 -2.01
CA GLN A 137 -4.37 -11.06 -1.23
C GLN A 137 -3.61 -12.02 -2.15
N LYS A 138 -4.30 -12.63 -3.11
CA LYS A 138 -3.70 -13.55 -4.11
C LYS A 138 -2.85 -12.83 -5.16
N ARG A 139 -3.12 -11.54 -5.41
CA ARG A 139 -2.37 -10.75 -6.39
C ARG A 139 -1.06 -10.24 -5.79
N GLY A 140 -1.10 -9.67 -4.57
CA GLY A 140 0.05 -9.07 -3.90
C GLY A 140 1.27 -9.99 -3.84
N GLY A 141 1.11 -11.20 -3.29
CA GLY A 141 2.19 -12.18 -3.20
C GLY A 141 2.77 -12.58 -4.57
N ARG A 142 1.91 -12.85 -5.56
CA ARG A 142 2.35 -13.19 -6.92
C ARG A 142 3.13 -12.06 -7.60
N TYR A 143 2.69 -10.81 -7.44
CA TYR A 143 3.42 -9.66 -7.97
C TYR A 143 4.77 -9.48 -7.28
N ALA A 144 4.80 -9.54 -5.94
CA ALA A 144 6.04 -9.42 -5.18
C ALA A 144 7.06 -10.50 -5.59
N GLN A 145 6.61 -11.74 -5.76
CA GLN A 145 7.46 -12.85 -6.16
C GLN A 145 7.96 -12.73 -7.60
N SER A 146 7.09 -12.30 -8.53
CA SER A 146 7.47 -12.04 -9.92
C SER A 146 8.54 -10.93 -10.02
N ILE A 147 8.38 -9.85 -9.25
CA ILE A 147 9.32 -8.73 -9.23
C ILE A 147 10.65 -9.14 -8.59
N ALA A 148 10.61 -9.86 -7.46
CA ALA A 148 11.81 -10.36 -6.79
C ALA A 148 12.62 -11.30 -7.71
N CYS A 149 11.94 -12.19 -8.44
CA CYS A 149 12.57 -13.06 -9.44
C CYS A 149 13.19 -12.27 -10.60
N ALA A 150 12.55 -11.19 -11.06
CA ALA A 150 13.11 -10.32 -12.10
C ALA A 150 14.36 -9.57 -11.62
N LYS A 151 14.34 -9.01 -10.39
CA LYS A 151 15.50 -8.32 -9.79
C LYS A 151 16.68 -9.27 -9.50
N GLY A 152 16.42 -10.54 -9.18
CA GLY A 152 17.46 -11.55 -8.93
C GLY A 152 18.16 -12.09 -10.18
N LYS A 153 17.67 -11.80 -11.40
CA LYS A 153 18.29 -12.20 -12.68
C LYS A 153 19.20 -11.14 -13.29
N SER A 154 19.25 -9.96 -12.69
CA SER A 154 20.01 -8.80 -13.16
C SER A 154 21.30 -8.55 -12.37
N GLY A 155 21.80 -9.57 -11.65
CA GLY A 155 23.06 -9.55 -10.92
C GLY A 155 24.09 -10.48 -11.55
#